data_AF-A0A973NMT6-F1
#
_entry.id   AF-A0A973NMT6-F1
#
_cell.length_a   1.000
_cell.length_b   1.000
_cell.length_c   1.000
_cell.angle_alpha   90.00
_cell.angle_beta   90.00
_cell.angle_gamma   90.00
#
_symmetry.space_group_name_H-M   'P 1'
#
loop_
_entity.id
_entity.type
_entity.pdbx_description
1 polymer ?
#
loop_
_entity_poly.entity_id
_entity_poly.type
_entity_poly.pdbx_seq_one_letter_code
_entity_poly.pdbx_strand_id
1 'polypeptide(L)' 'MPITSEVWKPFGRGYHAVYREHEVNHCPGCGRTHWIIGRMSAECAFCATALPLAEASRPTGPVIIQHKNRDSHAWAA' A
#
# COMPACT_ATOMS: atom_id res chain seq x y z
N MET A 1 15.23 -2.60 31.53
CA MET A 1 14.06 -2.23 30.71
C MET A 1 14.52 -2.09 29.27
N PRO A 2 14.24 -3.02 28.35
CA PRO A 2 14.48 -2.80 26.94
C PRO A 2 13.28 -2.06 26.35
N ILE A 3 13.57 -0.87 25.84
CA ILE A 3 12.70 -0.04 25.00
C ILE A 3 12.34 -0.91 23.79
N THR A 4 11.15 -1.51 23.81
CA THR A 4 10.60 -2.21 22.66
C THR A 4 10.36 -1.16 21.60
N SER A 5 11.28 -1.08 20.64
CA SER A 5 11.02 -0.58 19.31
C SER A 5 9.78 -1.33 18.82
N GLU A 6 8.61 -0.71 19.01
CA GLU A 6 7.36 -1.22 18.49
C GLU A 6 7.58 -1.33 17.00
N VAL A 7 7.78 -2.57 16.55
CA VAL A 7 7.87 -2.89 15.14
C VAL A 7 6.52 -2.50 14.60
N TRP A 8 6.43 -1.27 14.09
CA TRP A 8 5.38 -0.84 13.22
C TRP A 8 5.30 -1.92 12.15
N LYS A 9 4.30 -2.80 12.28
CA LYS A 9 4.05 -3.94 11.39
C LYS A 9 2.90 -3.53 10.48
N PRO A 10 3.22 -2.88 9.36
CA PRO A 10 2.29 -2.54 8.31
C PRO A 10 1.26 -3.62 7.95
N PHE A 11 1.74 -4.86 7.95
CA PHE A 11 1.16 -5.96 7.19
C PHE A 11 -0.05 -6.59 7.88
N GLY A 12 -0.35 -6.23 9.14
CA GLY A 12 -1.39 -6.88 9.95
C GLY A 12 -2.82 -6.40 9.70
N ARG A 13 -3.04 -5.27 9.02
CA ARG A 13 -4.38 -4.65 8.85
C ARG A 13 -4.79 -4.38 7.40
N GLY A 14 -4.03 -4.89 6.42
CA GLY A 14 -4.13 -4.46 5.04
C GLY A 14 -3.45 -3.11 4.89
N TYR A 15 -2.17 -3.13 4.50
CA TYR A 15 -1.39 -1.91 4.46
C TYR A 15 -1.65 -1.13 3.17
N HIS A 16 -2.26 0.04 3.31
CA HIS A 16 -2.47 0.95 2.19
C HIS A 16 -1.95 2.35 2.56
N ALA A 17 -0.65 2.43 2.82
CA ALA A 17 0.03 3.70 3.00
C ALA A 17 0.09 4.41 1.64
N VAL A 18 -0.57 5.56 1.55
CA VAL A 18 -0.62 6.40 0.35
C VAL A 18 -0.03 7.76 0.68
N TYR A 19 0.67 8.37 -0.27
CA TYR A 19 1.13 9.75 -0.14
C TYR A 19 -0.02 10.71 -0.44
N ARG A 20 -0.26 11.67 0.46
CA ARG A 20 -1.27 12.74 0.28
C ARG A 20 -0.61 14.10 0.15
N GLU A 21 -0.78 14.79 -0.97
CA GLU A 21 -0.12 16.08 -1.23
C GLU A 21 -0.38 17.16 -0.17
N HIS A 22 -1.56 17.15 0.45
CA HIS A 22 -2.00 18.17 1.40
C HIS A 22 -1.75 17.79 2.88
N GLU A 23 -1.07 16.68 3.16
CA GLU A 23 -0.79 16.23 4.52
C GLU A 23 0.71 16.00 4.75
N VAL A 24 1.14 16.07 6.01
CA VAL A 24 2.51 15.70 6.40
C VAL A 24 2.62 14.18 6.37
N ASN A 25 3.17 13.65 5.28
CA ASN A 25 3.40 12.20 5.14
C ASN A 25 4.71 11.79 5.80
N HIS A 26 4.62 10.92 6.81
CA HIS A 26 5.78 10.27 7.39
C HIS A 26 6.11 8.97 6.66
N CYS A 27 7.38 8.77 6.36
CA CYS A 27 7.85 7.54 5.74
C CYS A 27 7.70 6.38 6.71
N PRO A 28 7.00 5.29 6.33
CA PRO A 28 6.84 4.14 7.21
C PRO A 28 8.13 3.32 7.40
N GLY A 29 9.15 3.53 6.55
CA GLY A 29 10.46 2.89 6.68
C GLY A 29 11.38 3.58 7.69
N CYS A 30 11.49 4.91 7.64
CA CYS A 30 12.47 5.66 8.43
C CYS A 30 11.89 6.85 9.23
N GLY A 31 10.59 7.09 9.18
CA GLY A 31 9.89 8.18 9.89
C GLY A 31 10.08 9.59 9.32
N ARG A 32 10.92 9.76 8.29
CA ARG A 32 11.21 11.07 7.68
C ARG A 32 10.09 11.53 6.75
N THR A 33 10.04 12.84 6.50
CA THR A 33 9.00 13.51 5.71
C THR A 33 9.50 14.02 4.36
N HIS A 34 10.72 13.65 3.96
CA HIS A 34 11.31 14.11 2.70
C HIS A 34 11.05 13.10 1.59
N TRP A 35 10.41 13.57 0.53
CA TRP A 35 9.89 12.75 -0.55
C TRP A 35 10.29 13.33 -1.91
N ILE A 36 10.57 12.44 -2.85
CA ILE A 36 10.74 12.71 -4.28
C ILE A 36 9.41 12.32 -4.94
N ILE A 37 8.66 13.32 -5.41
CA ILE A 37 7.32 13.14 -5.94
C ILE A 37 7.40 12.85 -7.44
N GLY A 38 7.01 11.63 -7.83
CA GLY A 38 6.85 11.22 -9.22
C GLY A 38 5.40 11.37 -9.69
N ARG A 39 5.08 10.80 -10.85
CA ARG A 39 3.72 10.86 -11.42
C ARG A 39 2.73 9.89 -10.77
N MET A 40 3.23 8.79 -10.21
CA MET A 40 2.39 7.69 -9.69
C MET A 40 2.71 7.35 -8.24
N SER A 41 3.91 7.71 -7.77
CA SER A 41 4.43 7.38 -6.46
C SER A 41 5.28 8.50 -5.89
N ALA A 42 5.36 8.55 -4.57
CA ALA A 42 6.31 9.35 -3.80
C ALA A 42 7.37 8.43 -3.21
N GLU A 43 8.65 8.70 -3.48
CA GLU A 43 9.78 7.93 -2.97
C GLU A 43 10.49 8.67 -1.84
N CYS A 44 10.78 8.00 -0.73
CA CYS A 44 11.51 8.62 0.37
C CYS A 44 12.98 8.85 -0.01
N ALA A 45 13.45 10.08 0.09
CA ALA A 45 14.81 10.48 -0.27
C ALA A 45 15.92 9.84 0.60
N PHE A 46 15.57 9.17 1.71
CA PHE A 46 16.55 8.59 2.64
C PHE A 46 16.63 7.07 2.60
N CYS A 47 15.49 6.39 2.51
CA CYS A 47 15.42 4.93 2.58
C CYS A 47 14.82 4.29 1.33
N ALA A 48 14.57 5.08 0.28
CA ALA A 48 13.98 4.65 -0.99
C ALA A 48 12.60 3.94 -0.86
N THR A 49 11.91 4.09 0.28
CA THR A 49 10.55 3.57 0.43
C THR A 49 9.61 4.34 -0.49
N ALA A 50 8.98 3.64 -1.43
CA ALA A 50 8.01 4.21 -2.36
C ALA A 50 6.57 3.95 -1.89
N LEU A 51 5.77 5.02 -1.87
CA LEU A 51 4.32 4.95 -1.63
C LEU A 51 3.56 5.41 -2.88
N PRO A 52 2.44 4.76 -3.23
CA PRO A 52 1.57 5.27 -4.30
C PRO A 52 0.95 6.61 -3.91
N LEU A 53 0.79 7.52 -4.86
CA LEU A 53 0.06 8.76 -4.65
C LEU A 53 -1.42 8.44 -4.41
N ALA A 54 -2.07 9.13 -3.47
CA ALA A 54 -3.47 8.91 -3.15
C ALA A 54 -4.40 9.09 -4.37
N GLU A 55 -4.04 9.97 -5.31
CA GLU A 55 -4.74 10.13 -6.57
C GLU A 55 -4.58 8.92 -7.51
N ALA A 56 -3.38 8.35 -7.59
CA ALA A 56 -3.07 7.18 -8.42
C ALA A 56 -3.57 5.87 -7.79
N SER A 57 -3.76 5.87 -6.48
CA SER A 57 -4.15 4.69 -5.71
C SER A 57 -5.67 4.48 -5.61
N ARG A 58 -6.48 5.42 -6.11
CA ARG A 58 -7.94 5.28 -6.16
C ARG A 58 -8.29 4.29 -7.27
N PRO A 59 -8.86 3.11 -6.97
CA PRO A 59 -9.44 2.28 -8.01
C PRO A 59 -10.55 3.09 -8.68
N THR A 60 -10.44 3.31 -9.98
CA THR A 60 -11.33 4.15 -10.79
C THR A 60 -12.72 3.51 -11.03
N GLY A 61 -13.11 2.54 -10.20
CA GLY A 61 -14.34 1.77 -10.34
C GLY A 61 -14.49 0.70 -9.26
N PRO A 62 -15.64 0.01 -9.22
CA PRO A 62 -15.86 -1.10 -8.31
C PRO A 62 -14.83 -2.21 -8.58
N VAL A 63 -14.15 -2.68 -7.53
CA VAL A 63 -13.31 -3.87 -7.59
C VAL A 63 -14.23 -5.08 -7.71
N ILE A 64 -14.49 -5.52 -8.94
CA ILE A 64 -15.24 -6.75 -9.21
C ILE A 64 -14.28 -7.93 -9.05
N ILE A 65 -14.30 -8.57 -7.89
CA ILE A 65 -13.56 -9.83 -7.69
C ILE A 65 -14.38 -10.95 -8.33
N GLN A 66 -14.08 -11.23 -9.61
CA GLN A 66 -14.71 -12.32 -10.33
C GLN A 66 -14.04 -13.63 -9.92
N HIS A 67 -14.61 -14.31 -8.92
CA HIS A 67 -14.24 -15.68 -8.56
C HIS A 67 -14.62 -16.61 -9.72
N LYS A 68 -13.70 -16.83 -10.66
CA LYS A 68 -13.86 -17.83 -11.71
C LYS A 68 -13.57 -19.21 -11.12
N ASN A 69 -14.45 -19.70 -10.24
CA ASN A 69 -14.51 -21.11 -9.91
C ASN A 69 -15.09 -21.84 -11.12
N ARG A 70 -14.23 -22.15 -12.10
CA ARG A 70 -14.62 -22.87 -13.30
C ARG A 70 -13.87 -24.20 -13.31
N ASP A 71 -14.68 -25.26 -13.46
CA ASP A 71 -14.39 -26.67 -13.72
C ASP A 71 -14.19 -27.52 -12.43
N SER A 72 -14.71 -28.74 -12.24
CA SER A 72 -14.88 -29.85 -13.20
C SER A 72 -15.72 -31.02 -12.61
N HIS A 73 -17.06 -31.05 -12.70
CA HIS A 73 -17.81 -32.32 -12.51
C HIS A 73 -19.08 -32.34 -13.39
N ALA A 74 -18.89 -32.17 -14.70
CA ALA A 74 -19.88 -32.54 -15.71
C ALA A 74 -19.60 -33.98 -16.19
N TRP A 75 -19.72 -34.95 -15.28
CA TRP A 75 -19.93 -36.35 -15.65
C TRP A 75 -20.69 -37.06 -14.51
N ALA A 76 -21.99 -37.18 -14.68
CA ALA A 76 -22.78 -38.24 -14.08
C ALA A 76 -23.85 -38.55 -15.13
N ALA A 77 -23.56 -39.60 -15.89
CA ALA A 77 -24.47 -40.24 -16.84
C ALA A 77 -25.61 -40.94 -16.09
#